data_AF-A0A2N3CK03-F1
#
_entry.id   AF-A0A2N3CK03-F1
#
_cell.length_a   1.000
_cell.length_b   1.000
_cell.length_c   1.000
_cell.angle_alpha   90.00
_cell.angle_beta   90.00
_cell.angle_gamma   90.00
#
_symmetry.space_group_name_H-M   'P 1'
#
loop_
_entity.id
_entity.type
_entity.pdbx_description
1 polymer ?
#
loop_
_entity_poly.entity_id
_entity_poly.type
_entity_poly.pdbx_seq_one_letter_code
_entity_poly.pdbx_strand_id
1 'polypeptide(L)'
;SDMDFLRIRRIAAHYQRTEAAFLDKLRSSHVRARIRIWTLAEFLEQPVENLQAELDALTPREFRRLTELPRLADLTGFSHFLQQLKNAGMRLHLAGDMPSERLGSPEAGQPLKPHLDVVK
;
A
#
# COMPACT_ATOMS: atom_id res chain seq x y z
N SER A 1 28.63 1.39 0.33
CA SER A 1 29.30 1.52 1.65
C SER A 1 28.44 2.39 2.56
N ASP A 2 28.49 2.28 3.90
CA ASP A 2 27.51 2.87 4.86
C ASP A 2 27.02 4.30 4.61
N MET A 3 27.84 5.15 3.98
CA MET A 3 27.46 6.48 3.49
C MET A 3 26.27 6.48 2.51
N ASP A 4 26.16 5.46 1.66
CA ASP A 4 25.05 5.27 0.73
C ASP A 4 23.75 4.98 1.49
N PHE A 5 23.83 4.17 2.55
CA PHE A 5 22.66 3.85 3.37
C PHE A 5 22.22 5.05 4.24
N LEU A 6 23.16 5.82 4.78
CA LEU A 6 22.83 7.08 5.47
C LEU A 6 22.11 8.07 4.54
N ARG A 7 22.53 8.15 3.28
CA ARG A 7 21.84 8.95 2.26
C ARG A 7 20.42 8.42 2.00
N ILE A 8 20.26 7.11 1.85
CA ILE A 8 18.96 6.47 1.66
C ILE A 8 18.04 6.73 2.88
N ARG A 9 18.55 6.60 4.11
CA ARG A 9 17.78 6.90 5.33
C ARG A 9 17.32 8.36 5.34
N ARG A 10 18.18 9.31 4.94
CA ARG A 10 17.84 10.73 4.88
C ARG A 10 16.73 10.99 3.85
N ILE A 11 16.81 10.34 2.68
CA ILE A 11 15.78 10.42 1.64
C ILE A 11 14.46 9.82 2.13
N ALA A 12 14.50 8.63 2.72
CA ALA A 12 13.32 7.97 3.27
C ALA A 12 12.64 8.82 4.36
N ALA A 13 13.41 9.41 5.27
CA ALA A 13 12.89 10.29 6.31
C ALA A 13 12.27 11.58 5.73
N HIS A 14 12.84 12.11 4.64
CA HIS A 14 12.25 13.23 3.93
C HIS A 14 10.90 12.86 3.31
N TYR A 15 10.82 11.71 2.62
CA TYR A 15 9.56 11.23 2.04
C TYR A 15 8.50 10.94 3.11
N GLN A 16 8.85 10.28 4.21
CA GLN A 16 7.90 10.04 5.30
C GLN A 16 7.36 11.35 5.90
N ARG A 17 8.19 12.40 6.03
CA ARG A 17 7.73 13.70 6.52
C ARG A 17 6.77 14.37 5.54
N THR A 18 7.11 14.34 4.25
CA THR A 18 6.28 14.90 3.19
C THR A 18 4.94 14.19 3.10
N GLU A 19 4.95 12.85 3.21
CA GLU A 19 3.76 12.02 3.21
C GLU A 19 2.89 12.31 4.46
N ALA A 20 3.48 12.38 5.65
CA ALA A 20 2.74 12.76 6.87
C ALA A 20 2.03 14.11 6.71
N ALA A 21 2.75 15.13 6.19
CA ALA A 21 2.18 16.44 5.94
C ALA A 21 1.05 16.41 4.88
N PHE A 22 1.12 15.50 3.91
CA PHE A 22 0.05 15.30 2.93
C PHE A 22 -1.17 14.61 3.56
N LEU A 23 -0.96 13.58 4.38
CA LEU A 23 -2.03 12.91 5.11
C LEU A 23 -2.74 13.85 6.08
N ASP A 24 -2.01 14.76 6.74
CA ASP A 24 -2.62 15.79 7.61
C ASP A 24 -3.54 16.72 6.82
N LYS A 25 -3.16 17.09 5.59
CA LYS A 25 -4.02 17.88 4.69
C LYS A 25 -5.27 17.11 4.29
N LEU A 26 -5.13 15.83 3.96
CA LEU A 26 -6.27 14.97 3.63
C LEU A 26 -7.19 14.78 4.85
N ARG A 27 -6.66 14.69 6.06
CA ARG A 27 -7.46 14.58 7.30
C ARG A 27 -8.13 15.89 7.73
N SER A 28 -7.81 17.01 7.08
CA SER A 28 -8.41 18.31 7.41
C SER A 28 -9.92 18.30 7.15
N SER A 29 -10.68 18.87 8.08
CA SER A 29 -12.14 19.06 7.96
C SER A 29 -12.55 19.97 6.79
N HIS A 30 -11.60 20.67 6.17
CA HIS A 30 -11.85 21.56 5.03
C HIS A 30 -11.94 20.82 3.70
N VAL A 31 -11.62 19.53 3.66
CA VAL A 31 -11.69 18.75 2.41
C VAL A 31 -13.11 18.24 2.19
N ARG A 32 -13.76 18.70 1.12
CA ARG A 32 -15.10 18.23 0.70
C ARG A 32 -14.97 17.02 -0.22
N ALA A 33 -14.37 15.94 0.28
CA ALA A 33 -14.25 14.67 -0.44
C ALA A 33 -14.40 13.49 0.51
N ARG A 34 -14.83 12.34 0.00
CA ARG A 34 -14.73 11.08 0.72
C ARG A 34 -13.28 10.63 0.67
N ILE A 35 -12.65 10.48 1.84
CA ILE A 35 -11.23 10.16 1.94
C ILE A 35 -11.09 8.82 2.64
N ARG A 36 -10.35 7.93 2.00
CA ARG A 36 -9.93 6.66 2.57
C ARG A 36 -8.41 6.59 2.53
N ILE A 37 -7.81 6.29 3.67
CA ILE A 37 -6.36 6.22 3.84
C ILE A 37 -6.06 4.81 4.29
N TRP A 38 -5.21 4.12 3.53
CA TRP A 38 -4.63 2.84 3.91
C TRP A 38 -3.13 3.01 4.08
N THR A 39 -2.57 2.29 5.03
CA THR A 39 -1.14 2.01 5.05
C THR A 39 -0.79 1.05 3.91
N LEU A 40 0.49 1.03 3.54
CA LEU A 40 0.97 0.10 2.51
C LEU A 40 0.74 -1.36 2.92
N ALA A 41 0.92 -1.70 4.21
CA ALA A 41 0.64 -3.04 4.74
C ALA A 41 -0.82 -3.44 4.52
N GLU A 42 -1.77 -2.62 4.98
CA GLU A 42 -3.21 -2.87 4.83
C GLU A 42 -3.63 -3.02 3.37
N PHE A 43 -3.02 -2.24 2.47
CA PHE A 43 -3.30 -2.35 1.04
C PHE A 43 -2.86 -3.71 0.47
N LEU A 44 -1.66 -4.17 0.85
CA LEU A 44 -1.08 -5.40 0.32
C LEU A 44 -1.74 -6.68 0.84
N GLU A 45 -2.42 -6.63 1.98
CA GLU A 45 -3.20 -7.76 2.49
C GLU A 45 -4.38 -8.12 1.57
N GLN A 46 -5.06 -7.10 1.01
CA GLN A 46 -6.29 -7.26 0.23
C GLN A 46 -6.33 -6.28 -0.95
N PRO A 47 -5.40 -6.36 -1.92
CA PRO A 47 -5.23 -5.33 -2.93
C PRO A 47 -6.41 -5.25 -3.91
N VAL A 48 -7.07 -6.38 -4.19
CA VAL A 48 -8.22 -6.43 -5.10
C VAL A 48 -9.46 -5.83 -4.45
N GLU A 49 -9.73 -6.23 -3.21
CA GLU A 49 -10.88 -5.77 -2.43
C GLU A 49 -10.80 -4.28 -2.14
N ASN A 50 -9.62 -3.78 -1.76
CA ASN A 50 -9.38 -2.37 -1.52
C ASN A 50 -9.63 -1.54 -2.79
N LEU A 51 -9.09 -1.97 -3.94
CA LEU A 51 -9.32 -1.27 -5.21
C LEU A 51 -10.79 -1.34 -5.65
N GLN A 52 -11.44 -2.49 -5.52
CA GLN A 52 -12.84 -2.66 -5.89
C GLN A 52 -13.75 -1.72 -5.08
N ALA A 53 -13.54 -1.63 -3.76
CA ALA A 53 -14.35 -0.80 -2.89
C ALA A 53 -14.31 0.70 -3.27
N GLU A 54 -13.16 1.20 -3.73
CA GLU A 54 -13.04 2.60 -4.17
C GLU A 54 -13.59 2.81 -5.58
N LEU A 55 -13.43 1.84 -6.48
CA LEU A 55 -14.07 1.89 -7.80
C LEU A 55 -15.60 1.89 -7.68
N ASP A 56 -16.17 1.05 -6.81
CA ASP A 56 -17.60 1.00 -6.54
C ASP A 56 -18.11 2.33 -5.95
N ALA A 57 -17.29 2.99 -5.13
CA ALA A 57 -17.61 4.31 -4.58
C ALA A 57 -17.60 5.43 -5.64
N LEU A 58 -16.74 5.32 -6.66
CA LEU A 58 -16.64 6.29 -7.76
C LEU A 58 -17.73 6.08 -8.82
N THR A 59 -18.03 4.82 -9.16
CA THR A 59 -18.98 4.47 -10.23
C THR A 59 -19.99 3.43 -9.76
N PRO A 60 -20.98 3.82 -8.93
CA PRO A 60 -21.95 2.88 -8.34
C PRO A 60 -22.89 2.21 -9.36
N ARG A 61 -22.79 2.54 -10.66
CA ARG A 61 -23.64 2.02 -11.74
C ARG A 61 -22.92 1.08 -12.71
N GLU A 62 -21.60 0.93 -12.62
CA GLU A 62 -20.87 -0.05 -13.42
C GLU A 62 -20.45 -1.23 -12.54
N PHE A 63 -21.03 -2.40 -12.80
CA PHE A 63 -20.61 -3.66 -12.19
C PHE A 63 -19.33 -4.20 -12.85
N ARG A 64 -18.25 -3.41 -12.89
CA ARG A 64 -16.93 -3.92 -13.30
C ARG A 64 -16.23 -4.49 -12.08
N ARG A 65 -16.20 -5.81 -11.98
CA ARG A 65 -15.30 -6.51 -11.05
C ARG A 65 -13.88 -6.44 -11.62
N LEU A 66 -12.90 -6.08 -10.80
CA LEU A 66 -11.49 -6.19 -11.13
C LEU A 66 -11.15 -7.67 -11.31
N THR A 67 -10.94 -8.09 -12.57
CA THR A 67 -10.54 -9.46 -12.90
C THR A 67 -9.03 -9.66 -12.79
N GLU A 68 -8.27 -8.57 -12.81
CA GLU A 68 -6.81 -8.56 -12.73
C GLU A 68 -6.34 -7.34 -11.93
N LEU A 69 -5.27 -7.52 -11.17
CA LEU A 69 -4.59 -6.40 -10.52
C LEU A 69 -3.88 -5.54 -11.58
N PRO A 70 -3.90 -4.20 -11.44
CA PRO A 70 -3.01 -3.36 -12.23
C PRO A 70 -1.56 -3.79 -11.97
N ARG A 71 -0.66 -3.54 -12.93
CA ARG A 71 0.77 -3.85 -12.75
C ARG A 71 1.31 -3.12 -11.53
N LEU A 72 1.54 -3.87 -10.46
CA LEU A 72 2.12 -3.37 -9.21
C LEU A 72 3.64 -3.39 -9.31
N ALA A 73 4.29 -2.51 -8.53
CA ALA A 73 5.74 -2.53 -8.40
C ALA A 73 6.18 -3.84 -7.72
N ASP A 74 7.32 -4.37 -8.14
CA ASP A 74 7.95 -5.50 -7.46
C ASP A 74 8.45 -5.04 -6.07
N LEU A 75 7.90 -5.65 -5.03
CA LEU A 75 8.24 -5.37 -3.62
C LEU A 75 9.23 -6.39 -3.05
N THR A 76 9.86 -7.20 -3.90
CA THR A 76 10.89 -8.16 -3.49
C THR A 76 12.00 -7.46 -2.71
N GLY A 77 12.20 -7.90 -1.47
CA GLY A 77 13.21 -7.34 -0.56
C GLY A 77 12.80 -6.04 0.16
N PHE A 78 11.59 -5.53 -0.07
CA PHE A 78 11.10 -4.31 0.57
C PHE A 78 10.93 -4.48 2.08
N SER A 79 10.43 -5.62 2.58
CA SER A 79 10.34 -5.89 4.02
C SER A 79 11.71 -5.82 4.70
N HIS A 80 12.74 -6.40 4.08
CA HIS A 80 14.12 -6.35 4.58
C HIS A 80 14.67 -4.91 4.57
N PHE A 81 14.35 -4.13 3.54
CA PHE A 81 14.71 -2.71 3.48
C PHE A 81 14.10 -1.90 4.64
N LEU A 82 12.82 -2.11 4.94
CA LEU A 82 12.15 -1.44 6.08
C LEU A 82 12.77 -1.85 7.42
N GLN A 83 13.12 -3.13 7.59
CA GLN A 83 13.83 -3.58 8.78
C GLN A 83 15.20 -2.90 8.93
N GLN A 84 15.97 -2.73 7.85
CA GLN A 84 17.23 -1.99 7.88
C GLN A 84 17.03 -0.52 8.29
N LEU A 85 15.98 0.15 7.78
CA LEU A 85 15.67 1.53 8.19
C LEU A 85 15.31 1.62 9.67
N LYS A 86 14.50 0.67 10.17
CA LYS A 86 14.12 0.58 11.58
C LYS A 86 15.34 0.37 12.48
N ASN A 87 16.23 -0.54 12.10
CA ASN A 87 17.49 -0.81 12.80
C ASN A 87 18.43 0.40 12.82
N ALA A 88 18.37 1.25 11.78
CA ALA A 88 19.09 2.52 11.74
C ALA A 88 18.41 3.67 12.51
N GLY A 89 17.40 3.37 13.33
CA GLY A 89 16.72 4.31 14.23
C GLY A 89 15.58 5.11 13.58
N MET A 90 15.12 4.75 12.38
CA MET A 90 13.98 5.40 11.73
C MET A 90 12.66 4.81 12.25
N ARG A 91 11.80 5.65 12.81
CA ARG A 91 10.46 5.23 13.24
C ARG A 91 9.49 5.29 12.06
N LEU A 92 9.24 4.13 11.44
CA LEU A 92 8.31 3.97 10.33
C LEU A 92 6.88 3.85 10.85
N HIS A 93 6.11 4.94 10.76
CA HIS A 93 4.72 4.97 11.26
C HIS A 93 3.66 4.96 10.14
N LEU A 94 4.08 5.16 8.89
CA LEU A 94 3.17 5.26 7.73
C LEU A 94 3.10 3.98 6.90
N ALA A 95 4.17 3.17 6.92
CA ALA A 95 4.20 1.91 6.18
C ALA A 95 3.23 0.85 6.72
N GLY A 96 2.77 0.99 7.97
CA GLY A 96 1.99 -0.03 8.68
C GLY A 96 2.86 -1.16 9.24
N ASP A 97 2.22 -2.23 9.70
CA ASP A 97 2.90 -3.44 10.18
C ASP A 97 3.14 -4.38 9.00
N MET A 98 4.27 -4.18 8.32
CA MET A 98 4.62 -5.01 7.16
C MET A 98 5.07 -6.39 7.62
N PRO A 99 4.54 -7.48 7.05
CA PRO A 99 4.96 -8.82 7.43
C PRO A 99 6.46 -9.02 7.17
N SER A 100 7.12 -9.71 8.10
CA SER A 100 8.56 -10.01 8.02
C SER A 100 8.89 -10.98 6.89
N GLU A 101 7.88 -11.70 6.38
CA GLU A 101 7.99 -12.59 5.24
C GLU A 101 8.31 -11.81 3.96
N ARG A 102 9.07 -12.43 3.04
CA ARG A 102 9.40 -11.80 1.77
C ARG A 102 8.10 -11.53 1.02
N LEU A 103 7.73 -10.25 0.88
CA LEU A 103 6.80 -9.84 -0.17
C LEU A 103 7.41 -10.32 -1.49
N GLY A 104 6.81 -11.33 -2.09
CA GLY A 104 7.07 -11.63 -3.50
C GLY A 104 6.45 -10.54 -4.36
N SER A 105 6.75 -10.56 -5.66
CA SER A 105 5.93 -9.82 -6.63
C SER A 105 4.45 -10.15 -6.35
N PRO A 106 3.58 -9.17 -6.09
CA PRO A 106 2.15 -9.42 -6.15
C PRO A 106 1.88 -9.97 -7.55
N GLU A 107 1.45 -11.23 -7.68
CA GLU A 107 1.36 -11.92 -8.95
C GLU A 107 0.36 -11.21 -9.88
N ALA A 108 0.86 -10.24 -10.66
CA ALA A 108 0.13 -9.64 -11.76
C ALA A 108 0.01 -10.69 -12.86
N GLY A 109 -1.11 -11.43 -12.86
CA GLY A 109 -1.47 -12.32 -13.94
C GLY A 109 -2.07 -13.68 -13.55
N GLN A 110 -2.34 -13.97 -12.28
CA GLN A 110 -3.23 -15.09 -11.98
C GLN A 110 -4.68 -14.63 -12.06
N PRO A 111 -5.49 -15.18 -12.99
CA PRO A 111 -6.91 -14.88 -13.02
C PRO A 111 -7.50 -15.25 -11.66
N LEU A 112 -8.14 -14.28 -11.00
CA LEU A 112 -8.91 -14.55 -9.79
C LEU A 112 -9.88 -15.68 -10.11
N LYS A 113 -9.72 -16.82 -9.45
CA LYS A 113 -10.67 -17.92 -9.57
C LYS A 113 -12.06 -17.34 -9.28
N PRO A 114 -13.05 -17.54 -10.16
CA PRO A 114 -14.38 -17.05 -9.88
C PRO A 114 -14.82 -17.69 -8.57
N HIS A 115 -15.11 -16.85 -7.57
CA HIS A 115 -15.72 -17.30 -6.33
C HIS A 115 -17.12 -17.78 -6.72
N LEU A 116 -17.23 -19.08 -6.99
CA LEU A 116 -18.47 -19.72 -7.38
C LEU A 116 -19.39 -19.70 -6.16
N ASP A 117 -20.54 -19.06 -6.30
CA ASP A 117 -21.65 -19.16 -5.37
C ASP A 117 -21.96 -20.64 -5.09
N VAL A 118 -21.65 -21.13 -3.89
CA VAL A 118 -22.29 -22.33 -3.36
C VAL A 118 -23.32 -21.86 -2.36
N VAL A 119 -24.46 -21.43 -2.91
CA VAL A 119 -25.74 -21.54 -2.21
C VAL A 119 -26.21 -22.98 -2.39
N LYS A 120 -26.34 -23.70 -1.29
CA LYS A 120 -27.20 -24.88 -1.21
C LYS A 120 -27.92 -24.88 0.13
#